data_AF-A0A9E4FL68-F1
#
_entry.id   AF-A0A9E4FL68-F1
#
_cell.length_a   1.000
_cell.length_b   1.000
_cell.length_c   1.000
_cell.angle_alpha   90.00
_cell.angle_beta   90.00
_cell.angle_gamma   90.00
#
_symmetry.space_group_name_H-M   'P 1'
#
loop_
_entity.id
_entity.type
_entity.pdbx_description
1 polymer ?
#
loop_
_entity_poly.entity_id
_entity_poly.type
_entity_poly.pdbx_seq_one_letter_code
_entity_poly.pdbx_strand_id
1 'polypeptide(L)'
;MPSNLTDATLLVGSVDTSRLEGDRLSVAGKAFRLDGELNVANRGLMEFVEIFTTDSHLLTTLLGLAQEQLIKMDRFGAVYADEVIVGHSNEGDFKTFLTDPSSEALRDRIMRTYVPYNLRVSDELRIYNKLLESGGLESAHLSPLTLPAASTFAILSRLDPPGKPVVTASDKLHAYDGMEVAGFTQDEVAQERRLHPGEGMKGISPRAVMNRLSARAAAPDVECMSPLNALDSIWQARSPGSLAEWRRKRAATRNRLINTYGYCRICAEDLIEYVTFLLRGNSPARIAKNSIEWNWPLNPAEREPAPGF
;
A
#
# COMPACT_ATOMS: atom_id res chain seq x y z
N MET A 1 -20.10 -8.54 -7.78
CA MET A 1 -20.07 -9.04 -6.39
C MET A 1 -18.93 -10.04 -6.35
N PRO A 2 -17.88 -9.89 -5.52
CA PRO A 2 -16.87 -10.93 -5.42
C PRO A 2 -17.54 -12.17 -4.84
N SER A 3 -17.61 -13.24 -5.62
CA SER A 3 -18.14 -14.53 -5.21
C SER A 3 -17.21 -15.10 -4.14
N ASN A 4 -17.75 -15.44 -2.97
CA ASN A 4 -17.04 -16.29 -2.04
C ASN A 4 -16.81 -17.64 -2.74
N LEU A 5 -15.56 -17.90 -3.15
CA LEU A 5 -15.10 -19.06 -3.92
C LEU A 5 -15.12 -20.39 -3.13
N THR A 6 -16.06 -20.55 -2.20
CA THR A 6 -16.17 -21.77 -1.36
C THR A 6 -16.92 -22.91 -2.03
N ASP A 7 -17.43 -22.73 -3.25
CA ASP A 7 -18.18 -23.76 -3.96
C ASP A 7 -17.58 -23.99 -5.35
N ALA A 8 -16.80 -25.07 -5.49
CA ALA A 8 -16.15 -25.45 -6.75
C ALA A 8 -17.15 -25.68 -7.90
N THR A 9 -18.43 -25.86 -7.60
CA THR A 9 -19.50 -25.95 -8.59
C THR A 9 -19.67 -24.67 -9.42
N LEU A 10 -19.33 -23.50 -8.87
CA LEU A 10 -19.33 -22.23 -9.61
C LEU A 10 -18.28 -22.21 -10.73
N LEU A 11 -17.19 -22.96 -10.55
CA LEU A 11 -16.05 -22.96 -11.48
C LEU A 11 -16.19 -24.04 -12.54
N VAL A 12 -16.67 -25.22 -12.14
CA VAL A 12 -16.65 -26.45 -12.95
C VAL A 12 -18.01 -26.80 -13.55
N GLY A 13 -19.07 -26.13 -13.10
CA GLY A 13 -20.44 -26.29 -13.58
C GLY A 13 -21.35 -27.06 -12.62
N SER A 14 -22.64 -26.91 -12.84
CA SER A 14 -23.69 -27.41 -11.94
C SER A 14 -24.34 -28.72 -12.42
N VAL A 15 -25.00 -29.43 -11.51
CA VAL A 15 -25.76 -30.64 -11.80
C VAL A 15 -27.25 -30.38 -11.64
N ASP A 16 -28.00 -30.61 -12.70
CA ASP A 16 -29.46 -30.61 -12.69
C ASP A 16 -30.01 -31.93 -12.15
N THR A 17 -30.36 -31.92 -10.86
CA THR A 17 -30.87 -33.11 -10.16
C THR A 17 -32.21 -33.60 -10.70
N SER A 18 -33.00 -32.73 -11.35
CA SER A 18 -34.28 -33.11 -11.95
C SER A 18 -34.13 -34.02 -13.18
N ARG A 19 -32.94 -34.01 -13.79
CA ARG A 19 -32.61 -34.80 -14.96
C ARG A 19 -31.84 -36.08 -14.61
N LEU A 20 -31.82 -36.49 -13.34
CA LEU A 20 -31.13 -37.68 -12.84
C LEU A 20 -31.96 -38.97 -12.90
N GLU A 21 -33.24 -38.91 -13.30
CA GLU A 21 -34.10 -40.10 -13.36
C GLU A 21 -33.87 -40.91 -14.66
N GLY A 22 -33.45 -42.17 -14.53
CA GLY A 22 -33.29 -43.12 -15.64
C GLY A 22 -31.95 -43.88 -15.63
N ASP A 23 -31.60 -44.50 -16.76
CA ASP A 23 -30.35 -45.26 -16.90
C ASP A 23 -29.11 -44.34 -16.85
N ARG A 24 -28.14 -44.69 -15.98
CA ARG A 24 -26.99 -43.85 -15.61
C ARG A 24 -26.25 -43.28 -16.82
N LEU A 25 -26.06 -44.06 -17.88
CA LEU A 25 -25.30 -43.65 -19.06
C LEU A 25 -26.03 -42.59 -19.90
N SER A 26 -27.36 -42.68 -19.99
CA SER A 26 -28.19 -41.77 -20.81
C SER A 26 -28.54 -40.44 -20.12
N VAL A 27 -28.52 -40.48 -18.79
CA VAL A 27 -28.97 -39.40 -17.90
C VAL A 27 -27.80 -38.50 -17.51
N ALA A 28 -26.61 -39.08 -17.34
CA ALA A 28 -25.42 -38.37 -16.89
C ALA A 28 -25.04 -37.18 -17.80
N GLY A 29 -25.07 -37.35 -19.11
CA GLY A 29 -24.77 -36.28 -20.06
C GLY A 29 -25.84 -35.18 -20.16
N LYS A 30 -27.07 -35.43 -19.67
CA LYS A 30 -28.19 -34.45 -19.72
C LYS A 30 -28.34 -33.66 -18.43
N ALA A 31 -27.88 -34.23 -17.32
CA ALA A 31 -27.95 -33.62 -16.00
C ALA A 31 -26.84 -32.59 -15.78
N PHE A 32 -25.67 -32.76 -16.38
CA PHE A 32 -24.60 -31.79 -16.20
C PHE A 32 -24.79 -30.53 -17.05
N ARG A 33 -24.59 -29.36 -16.43
CA ARG A 33 -24.60 -28.05 -17.10
C ARG A 33 -23.19 -27.49 -17.14
N LEU A 34 -22.71 -27.15 -18.33
CA LEU A 34 -21.41 -26.49 -18.55
C LEU A 34 -21.52 -24.99 -18.31
N ASP A 35 -22.04 -24.60 -17.15
CA ASP A 35 -22.29 -23.21 -16.76
C ASP A 35 -21.26 -22.68 -15.75
N GLY A 36 -20.21 -23.44 -15.47
CA GLY A 36 -19.11 -23.02 -14.63
C GLY A 36 -18.24 -21.96 -15.32
N GLU A 37 -17.61 -21.09 -14.53
CA GLU A 37 -16.79 -19.99 -15.05
C GLU A 37 -15.67 -20.48 -15.98
N LEU A 38 -14.99 -21.59 -15.65
CA LEU A 38 -13.96 -22.21 -16.50
C LEU A 38 -14.55 -22.89 -17.75
N ASN A 39 -15.81 -23.32 -17.72
CA ASN A 39 -16.47 -23.85 -18.90
C ASN A 39 -16.83 -22.73 -19.89
N VAL A 40 -17.33 -21.61 -19.34
CA VAL A 40 -17.76 -20.44 -20.12
C VAL A 40 -16.57 -19.70 -20.72
N ALA A 41 -15.44 -19.62 -20.00
CA ALA A 41 -14.23 -18.96 -20.45
C ALA A 41 -13.40 -19.77 -21.47
N ASN A 42 -13.83 -21.00 -21.80
CA ASN A 42 -13.16 -21.84 -22.79
C ASN A 42 -12.98 -21.12 -24.14
N ARG A 43 -11.77 -21.22 -24.70
CA ARG A 43 -11.25 -20.47 -25.86
C ARG A 43 -11.15 -18.96 -25.64
N GLY A 44 -11.09 -18.53 -24.39
CA GLY A 44 -11.06 -17.15 -23.96
C GLY A 44 -10.11 -16.90 -22.80
N LEU A 45 -10.52 -16.00 -21.91
CA LEU A 45 -9.73 -15.54 -20.77
C LEU A 45 -10.55 -15.64 -19.49
N MET A 46 -9.91 -16.15 -18.44
CA MET A 46 -10.46 -16.25 -17.09
C MET A 46 -9.66 -15.36 -16.15
N GLU A 47 -10.33 -14.46 -15.43
CA GLU A 47 -9.72 -13.58 -14.42
C GLU A 47 -10.02 -14.07 -13.00
N PHE A 48 -8.98 -14.26 -12.18
CA PHE A 48 -9.10 -14.49 -10.75
C PHE A 48 -8.60 -13.28 -9.96
N VAL A 49 -9.37 -12.84 -8.98
CA VAL A 49 -8.97 -11.82 -7.99
C VAL A 49 -8.59 -12.54 -6.70
N GLU A 50 -7.40 -12.23 -6.17
CA GLU A 50 -6.85 -12.84 -4.95
C GLU A 50 -6.74 -14.37 -5.04
N ILE A 51 -6.20 -14.86 -6.17
CA ILE A 51 -6.15 -16.28 -6.54
C ILE A 51 -5.56 -17.21 -5.44
N PHE A 52 -4.59 -16.73 -4.66
CA PHE A 52 -3.92 -17.51 -3.62
C PHE A 52 -4.64 -17.54 -2.27
N THR A 53 -5.68 -16.74 -2.09
CA THR A 53 -6.52 -16.73 -0.89
C THR A 53 -7.64 -17.79 -0.98
N THR A 54 -7.72 -18.49 -2.11
CA THR A 54 -8.82 -19.40 -2.43
C THR A 54 -8.59 -20.82 -1.89
N ASP A 55 -9.67 -21.60 -1.81
CA ASP A 55 -9.69 -23.00 -1.40
C ASP A 55 -8.66 -23.86 -2.17
N SER A 56 -7.98 -24.77 -1.46
CA SER A 56 -7.05 -25.77 -2.01
C SER A 56 -7.67 -26.59 -3.15
N HIS A 57 -9.00 -26.77 -3.15
CA HIS A 57 -9.68 -27.46 -4.23
C HIS A 57 -9.64 -26.69 -5.58
N LEU A 58 -9.74 -25.35 -5.55
CA LEU A 58 -9.55 -24.54 -6.75
C LEU A 58 -8.12 -24.71 -7.29
N LEU A 59 -7.10 -24.62 -6.43
CA LEU A 59 -5.70 -24.74 -6.85
C LEU A 59 -5.41 -26.09 -7.52
N THR A 60 -6.03 -27.16 -7.02
CA THR A 60 -5.95 -28.50 -7.61
C THR A 60 -6.63 -28.55 -8.99
N THR A 61 -7.77 -27.88 -9.14
CA THR A 61 -8.49 -27.78 -10.43
C THR A 61 -7.69 -27.00 -11.45
N LEU A 62 -7.10 -25.86 -11.04
CA LEU A 62 -6.23 -25.04 -11.88
C LEU A 62 -4.97 -25.77 -12.32
N LEU A 63 -4.40 -26.62 -11.46
CA LEU A 63 -3.27 -27.47 -11.82
C LEU A 63 -3.66 -28.46 -12.94
N GLY A 64 -4.81 -29.12 -12.80
CA GLY A 64 -5.33 -30.03 -13.83
C GLY A 64 -5.56 -29.30 -15.15
N LEU A 65 -6.15 -28.11 -15.10
CA LEU A 65 -6.38 -27.29 -16.28
C LEU A 65 -5.07 -26.82 -16.94
N ALA A 66 -4.11 -26.32 -16.17
CA ALA A 66 -2.83 -25.84 -16.69
C ALA A 66 -1.92 -26.96 -17.25
N GLN A 67 -2.04 -28.18 -16.72
CA GLN A 67 -1.20 -29.32 -17.10
C GLN A 67 -1.84 -30.20 -18.18
N GLU A 68 -3.13 -30.50 -18.05
CA GLU A 68 -3.84 -31.48 -18.87
C GLU A 68 -4.82 -30.83 -19.86
N GLN A 69 -5.07 -29.51 -19.76
CA GLN A 69 -6.16 -28.82 -20.47
C GLN A 69 -7.53 -29.45 -20.18
N LEU A 70 -7.70 -29.96 -18.95
CA LEU A 70 -8.88 -30.68 -18.52
C LEU A 70 -9.40 -30.11 -17.19
N ILE A 71 -10.70 -29.84 -17.17
CA ILE A 71 -11.42 -29.52 -15.95
C ILE A 71 -12.02 -30.83 -15.41
N LYS A 72 -11.52 -31.30 -14.27
CA LYS A 72 -12.03 -32.51 -13.60
C LYS A 72 -13.31 -32.18 -12.84
N MET A 73 -14.37 -32.89 -13.18
CA MET A 73 -15.69 -32.72 -12.59
C MET A 73 -15.93 -33.84 -11.57
N ASP A 74 -16.62 -33.52 -10.48
CA ASP A 74 -16.82 -34.47 -9.37
C ASP A 74 -17.44 -35.81 -9.81
N ARG A 75 -18.41 -35.79 -10.73
CA ARG A 75 -19.23 -36.98 -11.06
C ARG A 75 -19.32 -37.37 -12.53
N PHE A 76 -18.82 -36.53 -13.45
CA PHE A 76 -19.08 -36.67 -14.89
C PHE A 76 -17.84 -36.75 -15.76
N GLY A 77 -16.67 -37.02 -15.15
CA GLY A 77 -15.40 -37.15 -15.87
C GLY A 77 -14.69 -35.81 -15.98
N ALA A 78 -14.06 -35.56 -17.13
CA ALA A 78 -13.32 -34.33 -17.38
C ALA A 78 -13.74 -33.70 -18.71
N VAL A 79 -13.74 -32.37 -18.75
CA VAL A 79 -14.07 -31.59 -19.96
C VAL A 79 -12.82 -30.86 -20.41
N TYR A 80 -12.57 -30.87 -21.72
CA TYR A 80 -11.48 -30.11 -22.33
C TYR A 80 -11.74 -28.61 -22.25
N ALA A 81 -10.72 -27.86 -21.83
CA ALA A 81 -10.72 -26.41 -21.81
C ALA A 81 -9.36 -25.86 -22.28
N ASP A 82 -9.43 -24.84 -23.14
CA ASP A 82 -8.31 -24.13 -23.72
C ASP A 82 -8.50 -22.64 -23.42
N GLU A 83 -7.85 -22.12 -22.38
CA GLU A 83 -8.07 -20.74 -21.95
C GLU A 83 -6.81 -20.14 -21.31
N VAL A 84 -6.77 -18.80 -21.30
CA VAL A 84 -5.73 -18.05 -20.59
C VAL A 84 -6.24 -17.67 -19.22
N ILE A 85 -5.55 -18.12 -18.17
CA ILE A 85 -5.88 -17.79 -16.79
C ILE A 85 -5.00 -16.63 -16.35
N VAL A 86 -5.62 -15.54 -15.90
CA VAL A 86 -4.94 -14.38 -15.33
C VAL A 86 -5.38 -14.22 -13.87
N GLY A 87 -4.43 -14.40 -12.95
CA GLY A 87 -4.66 -14.22 -11.53
C GLY A 87 -4.01 -12.95 -11.01
N HIS A 88 -4.76 -12.12 -10.30
CA HIS A 88 -4.25 -10.99 -9.54
C HIS A 88 -4.10 -11.39 -8.08
N SER A 89 -2.98 -11.04 -7.46
CA SER A 89 -2.76 -11.26 -6.03
C SER A 89 -1.86 -10.18 -5.45
N ASN A 90 -1.93 -10.01 -4.14
CA ASN A 90 -0.91 -9.25 -3.43
C ASN A 90 0.36 -10.09 -3.21
N GLU A 91 1.45 -9.41 -2.90
CA GLU A 91 2.78 -10.01 -2.66
C GLU A 91 2.82 -10.86 -1.37
N GLY A 92 1.97 -10.57 -0.39
CA GLY A 92 1.92 -11.30 0.88
C GLY A 92 1.37 -12.71 0.70
N ASP A 93 0.21 -12.82 0.06
CA ASP A 93 -0.48 -14.09 -0.23
C ASP A 93 0.37 -14.92 -1.19
N PHE A 94 1.01 -14.28 -2.17
CA PHE A 94 1.94 -14.99 -3.06
C PHE A 94 3.14 -15.57 -2.31
N LYS A 95 3.72 -14.84 -1.34
CA LYS A 95 4.80 -15.38 -0.50
C LYS A 95 4.34 -16.56 0.33
N THR A 96 3.14 -16.49 0.91
CA THR A 96 2.55 -17.61 1.65
C THR A 96 2.39 -18.83 0.74
N PHE A 97 1.83 -18.65 -0.45
CA PHE A 97 1.73 -19.68 -1.49
C PHE A 97 3.09 -20.29 -1.87
N LEU A 98 4.14 -19.47 -1.97
CA LEU A 98 5.52 -19.91 -2.24
C LEU A 98 6.19 -20.67 -1.08
N THR A 99 5.59 -20.66 0.12
CA THR A 99 6.09 -21.47 1.25
C THR A 99 5.35 -22.80 1.43
N ASP A 100 4.13 -22.91 0.91
CA ASP A 100 3.29 -24.12 1.04
C ASP A 100 3.72 -25.29 0.13
N PRO A 101 4.20 -26.42 0.66
CA PRO A 101 4.61 -27.57 -0.14
C PRO A 101 3.50 -28.15 -1.02
N SER A 102 2.22 -28.04 -0.62
CA SER A 102 1.10 -28.60 -1.40
C SER A 102 0.92 -27.89 -2.75
N SER A 103 1.45 -26.67 -2.85
CA SER A 103 1.35 -25.80 -4.02
C SER A 103 2.52 -25.94 -5.00
N GLU A 104 3.51 -26.80 -4.73
CA GLU A 104 4.75 -26.94 -5.53
C GLU A 104 4.47 -27.15 -7.02
N ALA A 105 3.57 -28.07 -7.35
CA ALA A 105 3.26 -28.41 -8.75
C ALA A 105 2.66 -27.23 -9.54
N LEU A 106 1.92 -26.34 -8.89
CA LEU A 106 1.32 -25.19 -9.54
C LEU A 106 2.33 -24.04 -9.74
N ARG A 107 3.34 -23.93 -8.87
CA ARG A 107 4.38 -22.88 -8.97
C ARG A 107 5.11 -22.91 -10.31
N ASP A 108 5.46 -24.11 -10.78
CA ASP A 108 6.18 -24.31 -12.05
C ASP A 108 5.31 -24.06 -13.29
N ARG A 109 4.01 -23.81 -13.10
CA ARG A 109 3.03 -23.53 -14.16
C ARG A 109 2.55 -22.08 -14.16
N ILE A 110 3.02 -21.25 -13.24
CA ILE A 110 2.65 -19.84 -13.15
C ILE A 110 3.75 -18.95 -13.73
N MET A 111 3.37 -18.08 -14.66
CA MET A 111 4.22 -16.97 -15.09
C MET A 111 3.89 -15.72 -14.28
N ARG A 112 4.83 -15.29 -13.44
CA ARG A 112 4.65 -14.08 -12.61
C ARG A 112 4.99 -12.80 -13.39
N THR A 113 4.14 -11.80 -13.26
CA THR A 113 4.41 -10.43 -13.71
C THR A 113 4.25 -9.49 -12.53
N TYR A 114 5.32 -8.76 -12.19
CA TYR A 114 5.28 -7.77 -11.12
C TYR A 114 4.66 -6.47 -11.61
N VAL A 115 3.72 -5.93 -10.84
CA VAL A 115 3.08 -4.63 -11.11
C VAL A 115 3.45 -3.66 -9.98
N PRO A 116 4.58 -2.94 -10.10
CA PRO A 116 5.01 -2.00 -9.06
C PRO A 116 4.11 -0.76 -9.03
N TYR A 117 4.13 -0.04 -7.91
CA TYR A 117 3.54 1.29 -7.85
C TYR A 117 4.27 2.26 -8.78
N ASN A 118 3.54 3.26 -9.23
CA ASN A 118 4.09 4.38 -9.95
C ASN A 118 5.20 5.08 -9.13
N LEU A 119 6.26 5.50 -9.83
CA LEU A 119 7.46 6.14 -9.27
C LEU A 119 7.64 7.59 -9.75
N ARG A 120 6.67 8.15 -10.46
CA ARG A 120 6.69 9.52 -11.00
C ARG A 120 5.68 10.39 -10.29
N VAL A 121 6.10 11.55 -9.78
CA VAL A 121 5.21 12.46 -9.06
C VAL A 121 4.12 13.00 -9.98
N SER A 122 4.47 13.30 -11.24
CA SER A 122 3.51 13.79 -12.24
C SER A 122 2.37 12.79 -12.49
N ASP A 123 2.68 11.51 -12.55
CA ASP A 123 1.70 10.45 -12.79
C ASP A 123 0.90 10.13 -11.53
N GLU A 124 1.50 10.27 -10.34
CA GLU A 124 0.79 10.09 -9.06
C GLU A 124 -0.27 11.17 -8.85
N LEU A 125 0.05 12.41 -9.22
CA LEU A 125 -0.90 13.52 -9.22
C LEU A 125 -2.12 13.22 -10.09
N ARG A 126 -1.91 12.65 -11.28
CA ARG A 126 -3.00 12.23 -12.19
C ARG A 126 -3.86 11.14 -11.55
N ILE A 127 -3.24 10.18 -10.86
CA ILE A 127 -3.97 9.13 -10.14
C ILE A 127 -4.85 9.76 -9.05
N TYR A 128 -4.33 10.69 -8.25
CA TYR A 128 -5.11 11.34 -7.20
C TYR A 128 -6.25 12.19 -7.74
N ASN A 129 -6.02 12.97 -8.81
CA ASN A 129 -7.09 13.74 -9.46
C ASN A 129 -8.22 12.83 -9.95
N LYS A 130 -7.89 11.70 -10.60
CA LYS A 130 -8.88 10.72 -11.04
C LYS A 130 -9.65 10.10 -9.87
N LEU A 131 -8.97 9.78 -8.76
CA LEU A 131 -9.63 9.23 -7.57
C LEU A 131 -10.54 10.27 -6.89
N LEU A 132 -10.20 11.55 -6.98
CA LEU A 132 -11.01 12.63 -6.44
C LEU A 132 -12.32 12.83 -7.20
N GLU A 133 -12.26 12.77 -8.53
CA GLU A 133 -13.44 12.81 -9.40
C GLU A 133 -14.43 11.70 -9.06
N SER A 134 -13.96 10.56 -8.53
CA SER A 134 -14.80 9.42 -8.13
C SER A 134 -15.39 9.48 -6.71
N GLY A 135 -15.19 10.58 -5.95
CA GLY A 135 -15.91 10.83 -4.70
C GLY A 135 -15.07 11.03 -3.43
N GLY A 136 -13.93 11.72 -3.50
CA GLY A 136 -12.96 11.74 -2.40
C GLY A 136 -13.09 12.86 -1.34
N LEU A 137 -13.43 14.10 -1.74
CA LEU A 137 -13.16 15.28 -0.89
C LEU A 137 -14.18 16.42 -1.07
N GLU A 138 -15.48 16.13 -1.01
CA GLU A 138 -16.54 17.16 -1.21
C GLU A 138 -16.67 18.16 -0.05
N SER A 139 -16.19 17.80 1.16
CA SER A 139 -16.45 18.58 2.39
C SER A 139 -15.36 19.59 2.76
N ALA A 140 -14.18 19.56 2.12
CA ALA A 140 -13.07 20.43 2.49
C ALA A 140 -12.34 20.97 1.25
N HIS A 141 -11.98 22.26 1.28
CA HIS A 141 -11.16 22.88 0.25
C HIS A 141 -9.75 22.24 0.22
N LEU A 142 -9.22 21.94 -0.97
CA LEU A 142 -7.87 21.41 -1.14
C LEU A 142 -6.91 22.52 -1.57
N SER A 143 -5.88 22.78 -0.77
CA SER A 143 -4.80 23.67 -1.20
C SER A 143 -4.10 23.09 -2.44
N PRO A 144 -3.74 23.92 -3.45
CA PRO A 144 -3.13 23.44 -4.70
C PRO A 144 -1.86 22.60 -4.52
N LEU A 145 -1.12 22.81 -3.43
CA LEU A 145 0.11 22.08 -3.13
C LEU A 145 -0.11 20.80 -2.31
N THR A 146 -1.34 20.51 -1.90
CA THR A 146 -1.66 19.36 -1.05
C THR A 146 -1.42 18.04 -1.77
N LEU A 147 -1.97 17.89 -2.98
CA LEU A 147 -1.75 16.68 -3.79
C LEU A 147 -0.29 16.56 -4.23
N PRO A 148 0.39 17.61 -4.72
CA PRO A 148 1.83 17.52 -5.03
C PRO A 148 2.68 17.05 -3.85
N ALA A 149 2.42 17.58 -2.65
CA ALA A 149 3.14 17.17 -1.45
C ALA A 149 2.84 15.70 -1.08
N ALA A 150 1.58 15.29 -1.12
CA ALA A 150 1.17 13.91 -0.86
C ALA A 150 1.75 12.93 -1.89
N SER A 151 1.81 13.32 -3.16
CA SER A 151 2.42 12.54 -4.25
C SER A 151 3.92 12.38 -4.02
N THR A 152 4.62 13.47 -3.73
CA THR A 152 6.06 13.46 -3.42
C THR A 152 6.35 12.51 -2.26
N PHE A 153 5.59 12.62 -1.18
CA PHE A 153 5.72 11.72 -0.03
C PHE A 153 5.48 10.25 -0.41
N ALA A 154 4.45 9.98 -1.19
CA ALA A 154 4.10 8.63 -1.61
C ALA A 154 5.22 8.00 -2.45
N ILE A 155 5.77 8.74 -3.43
CA ILE A 155 6.88 8.29 -4.26
C ILE A 155 8.13 8.05 -3.42
N LEU A 156 8.51 8.98 -2.55
CA LEU A 156 9.68 8.80 -1.66
C LEU A 156 9.55 7.56 -0.77
N SER A 157 8.32 7.16 -0.40
CA SER A 157 8.10 5.95 0.39
C SER A 157 8.29 4.64 -0.40
N ARG A 158 8.33 4.71 -1.73
CA ARG A 158 8.41 3.60 -2.69
C ARG A 158 9.79 3.44 -3.33
N LEU A 159 10.59 4.50 -3.33
CA LEU A 159 11.94 4.50 -3.86
C LEU A 159 12.89 3.73 -2.93
N ASP A 160 13.75 2.93 -3.54
CA ASP A 160 14.88 2.33 -2.87
C ASP A 160 16.00 3.37 -2.73
N PRO A 161 16.85 3.25 -1.69
CA PRO A 161 17.98 4.18 -1.50
C PRO A 161 18.85 4.25 -2.76
N PRO A 162 19.29 5.46 -3.17
CA PRO A 162 20.09 5.62 -4.37
C PRO A 162 21.41 4.83 -4.27
N GLY A 163 21.83 4.22 -5.39
CA GLY A 163 23.05 3.41 -5.43
C GLY A 163 24.33 4.22 -5.23
N LYS A 164 24.30 5.53 -5.52
CA LYS A 164 25.44 6.45 -5.40
C LYS A 164 25.32 7.31 -4.14
N PRO A 165 26.36 7.37 -3.26
CA PRO A 165 26.30 8.15 -2.00
C PRO A 165 26.10 9.67 -2.16
N VAL A 166 26.46 10.22 -3.33
CA VAL A 166 26.36 11.66 -3.63
C VAL A 166 24.93 12.07 -4.00
N VAL A 167 24.10 11.10 -4.40
CA VAL A 167 22.73 11.33 -4.87
C VAL A 167 21.76 11.23 -3.70
N THR A 168 20.85 12.20 -3.56
CA THR A 168 19.78 12.12 -2.56
C THR A 168 18.54 11.42 -3.11
N ALA A 169 17.63 11.01 -2.21
CA ALA A 169 16.34 10.43 -2.62
C ALA A 169 15.48 11.44 -3.42
N SER A 170 15.59 12.74 -3.10
CA SER A 170 14.91 13.81 -3.83
C SER A 170 15.46 13.96 -5.25
N ASP A 171 16.79 13.90 -5.41
CA ASP A 171 17.44 13.95 -6.72
C ASP A 171 16.96 12.80 -7.61
N LYS A 172 16.90 11.59 -7.05
CA LYS A 172 16.38 10.40 -7.75
C LYS A 172 14.91 10.55 -8.13
N LEU A 173 14.07 11.06 -7.23
CA LEU A 173 12.65 11.35 -7.50
C LEU A 173 12.49 12.33 -8.67
N HIS A 174 13.24 13.43 -8.67
CA HIS A 174 13.20 14.42 -9.73
C HIS A 174 13.69 13.86 -11.07
N ALA A 175 14.79 13.09 -11.05
CA ALA A 175 15.31 12.42 -12.24
C ALA A 175 14.30 11.41 -12.83
N TYR A 176 13.61 10.65 -11.97
CA TYR A 176 12.56 9.71 -12.41
C TYR A 176 11.33 10.41 -12.98
N ASP A 177 11.00 11.61 -12.49
CA ASP A 177 9.91 12.44 -13.01
C ASP A 177 10.25 13.08 -14.36
N GLY A 178 11.53 13.06 -14.76
CA GLY A 178 12.05 13.58 -16.03
C GLY A 178 12.68 14.96 -15.92
N MET A 179 12.98 15.42 -14.70
CA MET A 179 13.69 16.67 -14.48
C MET A 179 15.20 16.48 -14.66
N GLU A 180 15.89 17.51 -15.13
CA GLU A 180 17.36 17.50 -15.20
C GLU A 180 17.94 17.64 -13.80
N VAL A 181 18.76 16.67 -13.40
CA VAL A 181 19.40 16.61 -12.09
C VAL A 181 20.89 16.38 -12.28
N ALA A 182 21.72 17.18 -11.62
CA ALA A 182 23.17 17.03 -11.70
C ALA A 182 23.58 15.63 -11.20
N GLY A 183 24.27 14.86 -12.04
CA GLY A 183 24.66 13.49 -11.74
C GLY A 183 23.66 12.40 -12.17
N PHE A 184 22.59 12.78 -12.88
CA PHE A 184 21.70 11.88 -13.60
C PHE A 184 21.57 12.29 -15.07
N THR A 185 22.26 11.57 -15.94
CA THR A 185 21.92 11.48 -17.37
C THR A 185 20.74 10.51 -17.59
N GLN A 186 20.09 10.57 -18.76
CA GLN A 186 19.00 9.64 -19.09
C GLN A 186 19.46 8.17 -19.03
N ASP A 187 20.69 7.89 -19.47
CA ASP A 187 21.27 6.54 -19.41
C ASP A 187 21.49 6.09 -17.96
N GLU A 188 21.92 6.99 -17.07
CA GLU A 188 22.07 6.70 -15.65
C GLU A 188 20.73 6.44 -14.97
N VAL A 189 19.66 7.15 -15.34
CA VAL A 189 18.29 6.85 -14.85
C VAL A 189 17.86 5.46 -15.29
N ALA A 190 18.11 5.08 -16.55
CA ALA A 190 17.78 3.76 -17.06
C ALA A 190 18.60 2.66 -16.35
N GLN A 191 19.88 2.93 -16.05
CA GLN A 191 20.73 2.02 -15.29
C GLN A 191 20.25 1.87 -13.84
N GLU A 192 19.90 2.97 -13.17
CA GLU A 192 19.39 2.95 -11.79
C GLU A 192 18.13 2.07 -11.68
N ARG A 193 17.19 2.21 -12.63
CA ARG A 193 15.99 1.35 -12.71
C ARG A 193 16.32 -0.13 -12.89
N ARG A 194 17.36 -0.45 -13.67
CA ARG A 194 17.83 -1.85 -13.85
C ARG A 194 18.48 -2.41 -12.59
N LEU A 195 19.16 -1.57 -11.81
CA LEU A 195 19.78 -1.97 -10.55
C LEU A 195 18.73 -2.25 -9.46
N HIS A 196 17.53 -1.68 -9.58
CA HIS A 196 16.47 -1.83 -8.58
C HIS A 196 15.18 -2.40 -9.19
N PRO A 197 15.20 -3.67 -9.63
CA PRO A 197 14.06 -4.29 -10.32
C PRO A 197 12.82 -4.47 -9.44
N GLY A 198 12.95 -4.37 -8.11
CA GLY A 198 11.84 -4.44 -7.14
C GLY A 198 11.36 -3.08 -6.65
N GLU A 199 11.88 -1.97 -7.20
CA GLU A 199 11.52 -0.63 -6.77
C GLU A 199 10.03 -0.35 -7.06
N GLY A 200 9.33 0.23 -6.09
CA GLY A 200 7.87 0.42 -6.20
C GLY A 200 7.02 -0.80 -5.81
N MET A 201 7.61 -1.96 -5.51
CA MET A 201 6.87 -3.11 -4.96
C MET A 201 6.49 -2.94 -3.48
N LYS A 202 7.04 -1.91 -2.82
CA LYS A 202 6.77 -1.53 -1.43
C LYS A 202 6.46 -0.04 -1.35
N GLY A 203 5.98 0.39 -0.20
CA GLY A 203 5.63 1.79 0.07
C GLY A 203 4.12 1.98 0.21
N ILE A 204 3.69 3.24 0.28
CA ILE A 204 2.28 3.57 0.48
C ILE A 204 1.50 3.48 -0.84
N SER A 205 0.34 2.84 -0.83
CA SER A 205 -0.51 2.75 -2.01
C SER A 205 -1.29 4.05 -2.26
N PRO A 206 -1.70 4.35 -3.50
CA PRO A 206 -2.49 5.53 -3.80
C PRO A 206 -3.82 5.56 -3.01
N ARG A 207 -4.48 4.40 -2.90
CA ARG A 207 -5.71 4.23 -2.11
C ARG A 207 -5.46 4.53 -0.63
N ALA A 208 -4.35 4.07 -0.06
CA ALA A 208 -4.02 4.35 1.33
C ALA A 208 -3.84 5.86 1.57
N VAL A 209 -3.16 6.58 0.68
CA VAL A 209 -3.05 8.04 0.77
C VAL A 209 -4.43 8.70 0.69
N MET A 210 -5.22 8.38 -0.34
CA MET A 210 -6.54 8.97 -0.53
C MET A 210 -7.50 8.71 0.64
N ASN A 211 -7.51 7.52 1.21
CA ASN A 211 -8.31 7.21 2.39
C ASN A 211 -7.94 8.09 3.58
N ARG A 212 -6.65 8.44 3.74
CA ARG A 212 -6.16 9.32 4.82
C ARG A 212 -6.49 10.78 4.59
N LEU A 213 -6.41 11.23 3.34
CA LEU A 213 -6.86 12.58 2.99
C LEU A 213 -8.37 12.70 3.22
N SER A 214 -9.16 11.76 2.69
CA SER A 214 -10.62 11.74 2.83
C SER A 214 -11.04 11.71 4.30
N ALA A 215 -10.42 10.86 5.12
CA ALA A 215 -10.69 10.80 6.55
C ALA A 215 -10.34 12.12 7.28
N ARG A 216 -9.27 12.81 6.88
CA ARG A 216 -8.90 14.10 7.50
C ARG A 216 -9.81 15.24 7.05
N ALA A 217 -10.22 15.27 5.79
CA ALA A 217 -11.18 16.26 5.28
C ALA A 217 -12.59 16.11 5.84
N ALA A 218 -12.97 14.91 6.25
CA ALA A 218 -14.26 14.66 6.91
C ALA A 218 -14.28 15.16 8.36
N ALA A 219 -13.15 15.59 8.92
CA ALA A 219 -13.08 16.10 10.28
C ALA A 219 -13.69 17.51 10.36
N PRO A 220 -14.57 17.80 11.33
CA PRO A 220 -15.32 19.06 11.40
C PRO A 220 -14.44 20.29 11.66
N ASP A 221 -13.20 20.09 12.11
CA ASP A 221 -12.20 21.14 12.31
C ASP A 221 -11.42 21.51 11.04
N VAL A 222 -11.68 20.83 9.90
CA VAL A 222 -10.94 21.00 8.65
C VAL A 222 -11.82 21.60 7.57
N GLU A 223 -11.75 22.92 7.42
CA GLU A 223 -12.36 23.62 6.28
C GLU A 223 -11.45 23.57 5.04
N CYS A 224 -10.13 23.62 5.25
CA CYS A 224 -9.12 23.55 4.19
C CYS A 224 -8.04 22.53 4.53
N MET A 225 -7.71 21.66 3.58
CA MET A 225 -6.61 20.72 3.66
C MET A 225 -5.34 21.36 3.11
N SER A 226 -4.46 21.78 4.02
CA SER A 226 -3.11 22.24 3.71
C SER A 226 -2.13 21.06 3.49
N PRO A 227 -0.99 21.28 2.82
CA PRO A 227 0.01 20.24 2.59
C PRO A 227 0.53 19.61 3.89
N LEU A 228 0.76 20.42 4.93
CA LEU A 228 1.23 19.92 6.23
C LEU A 228 0.20 19.02 6.92
N ASN A 229 -1.08 19.41 6.87
CA ASN A 229 -2.17 18.61 7.44
C ASN A 229 -2.33 17.26 6.72
N ALA A 230 -2.21 17.27 5.38
CA ALA A 230 -2.22 16.06 4.57
C ALA A 230 -1.04 15.14 4.91
N LEU A 231 0.18 15.69 4.97
CA LEU A 231 1.37 14.92 5.31
C LEU A 231 1.31 14.34 6.73
N ASP A 232 0.83 15.10 7.74
CA ASP A 232 0.67 14.60 9.11
C ASP A 232 -0.35 13.43 9.14
N SER A 233 -1.46 13.54 8.41
CA SER A 233 -2.46 12.46 8.28
C SER A 233 -1.86 11.17 7.69
N ILE A 234 -1.07 11.31 6.62
CA ILE A 234 -0.40 10.19 5.97
C ILE A 234 0.69 9.60 6.89
N TRP A 235 1.46 10.44 7.59
CA TRP A 235 2.53 10.00 8.47
C TRP A 235 2.02 9.23 9.69
N GLN A 236 0.96 9.74 10.35
CA GLN A 236 0.33 9.08 11.49
C GLN A 236 -0.19 7.68 11.15
N ALA A 237 -0.71 7.51 9.93
CA ALA A 237 -1.19 6.22 9.44
C ALA A 237 -0.09 5.16 9.33
N ARG A 238 1.12 5.56 8.94
CA ARG A 238 2.26 4.66 8.79
C ARG A 238 2.90 4.31 10.14
N SER A 239 2.69 5.17 11.15
CA SER A 239 3.15 4.94 12.52
C SER A 239 2.00 5.05 13.54
N PRO A 240 0.98 4.16 13.49
CA PRO A 240 -0.21 4.28 14.35
C PRO A 240 0.14 4.28 15.84
N GLY A 241 1.22 3.57 16.19
CA GLY A 241 1.78 3.55 17.55
C GLY A 241 2.63 4.78 17.84
N SER A 242 3.67 5.07 17.05
CA SER A 242 4.76 5.92 17.55
C SER A 242 4.37 7.38 17.79
N LEU A 243 3.61 8.04 16.90
CA LEU A 243 3.35 9.48 17.05
C LEU A 243 2.17 9.76 17.99
N ALA A 244 1.09 8.96 17.93
CA ALA A 244 -0.06 9.11 18.82
C ALA A 244 0.27 8.66 20.25
N GLU A 245 1.05 7.59 20.43
CA GLU A 245 1.60 7.21 21.72
C GLU A 245 2.61 8.24 22.22
N TRP A 246 3.48 8.78 21.36
CA TRP A 246 4.41 9.84 21.74
C TRP A 246 3.69 11.13 22.12
N ARG A 247 2.68 11.58 21.36
CA ARG A 247 1.84 12.75 21.71
C ARG A 247 1.08 12.50 23.02
N ARG A 248 0.51 11.30 23.22
CA ARG A 248 -0.14 10.91 24.49
C ARG A 248 0.83 10.90 25.66
N LYS A 249 2.01 10.29 25.51
CA LYS A 249 3.06 10.25 26.53
C LYS A 249 3.57 11.66 26.84
N ARG A 250 3.83 12.49 25.82
CA ARG A 250 4.22 13.89 25.97
C ARG A 250 3.17 14.70 26.71
N ALA A 251 1.89 14.57 26.35
CA ALA A 251 0.79 15.25 27.03
C ALA A 251 0.61 14.76 28.48
N ALA A 252 0.72 13.45 28.73
CA ALA A 252 0.64 12.88 30.07
C ALA A 252 1.80 13.36 30.96
N THR A 253 3.02 13.39 30.43
CA THR A 253 4.20 13.92 31.14
C THR A 253 4.03 15.40 31.45
N ARG A 254 3.59 16.21 30.47
CA ARG A 254 3.31 17.64 30.68
C ARG A 254 2.25 17.84 31.77
N ASN A 255 1.13 17.12 31.71
CA ASN A 255 0.06 17.24 32.69
C ASN A 255 0.51 16.80 34.08
N ARG A 256 1.39 15.79 34.19
CA ARG A 256 1.99 15.38 35.47
C ARG A 256 2.93 16.46 36.02
N LEU A 257 3.77 17.07 35.18
CA LEU A 257 4.62 18.20 35.56
C LEU A 257 3.78 19.37 36.11
N ILE A 258 2.67 19.69 35.47
CA ILE A 258 1.78 20.76 35.91
C ILE A 258 1.02 20.38 37.20
N ASN A 259 0.27 19.28 37.17
CA ASN A 259 -0.71 18.95 38.21
C ASN A 259 -0.07 18.36 39.47
N THR A 260 1.06 17.67 39.34
CA THR A 260 1.72 16.98 40.46
C THR A 260 2.91 17.78 40.98
N TYR A 261 3.64 18.44 40.09
CA TYR A 261 4.89 19.12 40.45
C TYR A 261 4.80 20.66 40.36
N GLY A 262 3.64 21.22 40.02
CA GLY A 262 3.36 22.65 40.08
C GLY A 262 4.03 23.49 38.99
N TYR A 263 4.53 22.87 37.91
CA TYR A 263 5.10 23.61 36.79
C TYR A 263 4.01 24.40 36.05
N CYS A 264 4.32 25.59 35.54
CA CYS A 264 3.43 26.24 34.58
C CYS A 264 3.53 25.56 33.21
N ARG A 265 2.57 25.81 32.32
CA ARG A 265 2.52 25.19 30.98
C ARG A 265 3.81 25.41 30.18
N ILE A 266 4.35 26.62 30.21
CA ILE A 266 5.56 27.00 29.45
C ILE A 266 6.78 26.24 29.99
N CYS A 267 7.01 26.27 31.30
CA CYS A 267 8.13 25.55 31.92
C CYS A 267 8.03 24.03 31.73
N ALA A 268 6.83 23.46 31.77
CA ALA A 268 6.62 22.04 31.54
C ALA A 268 6.93 21.65 30.08
N GLU A 269 6.59 22.49 29.11
CA GLU A 269 6.90 22.25 27.70
C GLU A 269 8.40 22.43 27.40
N ASP A 270 9.01 23.51 27.90
CA ASP A 270 10.45 23.77 27.76
C ASP A 270 11.30 22.63 28.35
N LEU A 271 10.96 22.13 29.54
CA LEU A 271 11.65 21.00 30.16
C LEU A 271 11.57 19.72 29.32
N ILE A 272 10.40 19.42 28.74
CA ILE A 272 10.26 18.23 27.88
C ILE A 272 11.10 18.39 26.60
N GLU A 273 11.14 19.59 26.03
CA GLU A 273 11.96 19.88 24.85
C GLU A 273 13.44 19.80 25.14
N TYR A 274 13.90 20.35 26.27
CA TYR A 274 15.27 20.28 26.73
C TYR A 274 15.73 18.82 26.92
N VAL A 275 14.93 18.00 27.60
CA VAL A 275 15.25 16.56 27.78
C VAL A 275 15.26 15.83 26.44
N THR A 276 14.33 16.14 25.52
CA THR A 276 14.31 15.55 24.18
C THR A 276 15.56 15.95 23.37
N PHE A 277 16.02 17.18 23.52
CA PHE A 277 17.22 17.70 22.89
C PHE A 277 18.48 16.97 23.38
N LEU A 278 18.60 16.74 24.69
CA LEU A 278 19.70 15.95 25.27
C LEU A 278 19.69 14.50 24.78
N LEU A 279 18.52 13.85 24.76
CA LEU A 279 18.39 12.45 24.33
C LEU A 279 18.73 12.25 22.84
N ARG A 280 18.68 13.30 22.03
CA ARG A 280 19.13 13.28 20.62
C ARG A 280 20.65 13.40 20.46
N GLY A 281 21.40 13.45 21.57
CA GLY A 281 22.85 13.58 21.57
C GLY A 281 23.34 15.01 21.40
N ASN A 282 22.46 16.01 21.46
CA ASN A 282 22.86 17.40 21.36
C ASN A 282 23.43 17.90 22.71
N SER A 283 24.48 18.72 22.65
CA SER A 283 25.04 19.38 23.83
C SER A 283 24.43 20.78 23.99
N PRO A 284 23.84 21.11 25.14
CA PRO A 284 23.20 22.42 25.38
C PRO A 284 24.23 23.54 25.52
N ALA A 285 25.49 23.19 25.78
CA ALA A 285 26.60 24.10 25.82
C ALA A 285 27.84 23.47 25.17
N ARG A 286 28.69 24.30 24.56
CA ARG A 286 30.00 23.90 24.07
C ARG A 286 31.07 24.77 24.73
N ILE A 287 32.17 24.14 25.13
CA ILE A 287 33.36 24.84 25.64
C ILE A 287 34.19 25.29 24.44
N ALA A 288 34.23 26.59 24.19
CA ALA A 288 35.17 27.24 23.29
C ALA A 288 36.42 27.66 24.07
N LYS A 289 37.50 28.04 23.37
CA LYS A 289 38.85 28.24 23.93
C LYS A 289 38.91 29.08 25.22
N ASN A 290 37.97 30.00 25.46
CA ASN A 290 37.84 30.77 26.71
C ASN A 290 36.37 31.18 27.03
N SER A 291 35.37 30.49 26.47
CA SER A 291 33.95 30.84 26.67
C SER A 291 33.04 29.61 26.62
N ILE A 292 31.87 29.72 27.24
CA ILE A 292 30.80 28.73 27.13
C ILE A 292 29.80 29.28 26.11
N GLU A 293 29.65 28.57 24.99
CA GLU A 293 28.63 28.87 23.98
C GLU A 293 27.38 28.06 24.32
N TRP A 294 26.29 28.75 24.65
CA TRP A 294 24.99 28.14 24.89
C TRP A 294 24.26 27.87 23.58
N ASN A 295 23.99 26.61 23.30
CA ASN A 295 23.27 26.14 22.11
C ASN A 295 21.77 25.88 22.38
N TRP A 296 21.34 25.97 23.64
CA TRP A 296 19.93 25.96 24.02
C TRP A 296 19.44 27.41 24.19
N PRO A 297 18.32 27.80 23.56
CA PRO A 297 17.81 29.16 23.68
C PRO A 297 17.48 29.50 25.14
N LEU A 298 17.96 30.65 25.61
CA LEU A 298 17.81 31.11 27.00
C LEU A 298 16.37 31.53 27.37
N ASN A 299 15.58 31.92 26.37
CA ASN A 299 14.18 32.32 26.54
C ASN A 299 13.29 31.44 25.66
N PRO A 300 12.45 30.57 26.23
CA PRO A 300 11.39 29.93 25.47
C PRO A 300 10.37 31.02 25.11
N ALA A 301 10.39 31.48 23.87
CA ALA A 301 9.35 32.39 23.40
C ALA A 301 7.98 31.72 23.59
N GLU A 302 6.99 32.45 24.09
CA GLU A 302 5.59 32.05 23.87
C GLU A 302 5.43 31.87 22.38
N ARG A 303 5.15 30.64 21.93
CA ARG A 303 4.77 30.44 20.54
C ARG A 303 3.54 31.32 20.31
N GLU A 304 3.65 32.30 19.43
CA GLU A 304 2.49 32.77 18.69
C GLU A 304 1.77 31.51 18.19
N PRO A 305 0.42 31.43 18.31
CA PRO A 305 -0.31 30.37 17.65
C PRO A 305 0.18 30.36 16.21
N ALA A 306 0.64 29.17 15.75
CA ALA A 306 1.31 29.04 14.47
C ALA A 306 0.57 29.89 13.44
N PRO A 307 1.23 30.85 12.76
CA PRO A 307 0.54 31.66 11.77
C PRO A 307 -0.18 30.69 10.84
N GLY A 308 -1.49 30.92 10.72
CA GLY A 308 -2.42 29.99 10.11
C GLY A 308 -1.84 29.31 8.88
N PHE A 309 -1.85 27.98 8.92
CA PHE A 309 -1.52 27.11 7.80
C PHE A 309 -2.81 26.59 7.16
#